data_AF-A0A0E0QF91-F1
#
_entry.id   AF-A0A0E0QF91-F1
#
_cell.length_a   1.000
_cell.length_b   1.000
_cell.length_c   1.000
_cell.angle_alpha   90.00
_cell.angle_beta   90.00
_cell.angle_gamma   90.00
#
_symmetry.space_group_name_H-M   'P 1'
#
loop_
_entity.id
_entity.type
_entity.pdbx_description
1 polymer ?
#
loop_
_entity_poly.entity_id
_entity_poly.type
_entity_poly.pdbx_seq_one_letter_code
_entity_poly.pdbx_strand_id
1 'polypeptide(L)'
;MLLPRDLLLLPWRRATAAGEAIARRLNHHRAPPFSDPDDDPPFTRLAERPPRAPSKKKKKEEEDQGGRIRPPEPASSDLPFDFRYSYSETDPAWRPIGFREPTRFSPFGPGRLDRPWDGVAAAAARGEGAGAAATSREEVLGEPLAEEEVAQLVERYRHSDCSRQINLGKGGVTHNMIDDIHNHWKRAEAVRIKCLGVPTLDMDNICFHLEDKTGGKVIYRNINILILYRGRNYDPKQRPQIPLMLWKPLAPIYPRLVQNVADGLTFEKTKELRNTGLNSSPLMKLTRNGVYVNVVDRVREAFKTVEVVRLDCSHVGSSDCKKIGVKLRDLVPCVPLLFKDEQIILWRGKVKQENSVSLQFSPEPS
;
A
#
# COMPACT_ATOMS: atom_id res chain seq x y z
N MET A 1 30.87 43.03 -40.47
CA MET A 1 30.11 42.40 -39.37
C MET A 1 28.95 43.31 -39.02
N LEU A 2 27.70 42.87 -39.24
CA LEU A 2 26.43 43.34 -38.66
C LEU A 2 25.26 42.85 -39.55
N LEU A 3 24.21 42.32 -38.89
CA LEU A 3 22.88 41.83 -39.35
C LEU A 3 22.07 42.93 -40.11
N PRO A 4 20.90 42.70 -40.81
CA PRO A 4 19.72 41.95 -40.32
C PRO A 4 18.65 41.36 -41.31
N ARG A 5 17.69 40.64 -40.68
CA ARG A 5 16.25 40.30 -40.90
C ARG A 5 15.46 40.55 -42.22
N ASP A 6 14.56 39.57 -42.47
CA ASP A 6 13.15 39.61 -42.96
C ASP A 6 12.75 39.26 -44.43
N LEU A 7 12.01 38.12 -44.54
CA LEU A 7 10.65 37.89 -45.11
C LEU A 7 10.31 37.76 -46.63
N LEU A 8 9.47 36.72 -46.91
CA LEU A 8 8.44 36.50 -47.99
C LEU A 8 8.97 35.99 -49.37
N LEU A 9 8.34 35.11 -50.19
CA LEU A 9 7.07 34.36 -50.23
C LEU A 9 7.02 33.47 -51.52
N LEU A 10 6.24 32.36 -51.49
CA LEU A 10 5.51 31.68 -52.60
C LEU A 10 6.30 30.84 -53.64
N PRO A 11 5.64 30.06 -54.54
CA PRO A 11 4.70 28.94 -54.31
C PRO A 11 5.02 27.72 -55.22
N TRP A 12 4.55 26.51 -54.92
CA TRP A 12 4.68 25.37 -55.87
C TRP A 12 3.33 24.74 -56.26
N ARG A 13 3.21 24.51 -57.57
CA ARG A 13 2.09 23.92 -58.32
C ARG A 13 2.06 22.38 -58.23
N ARG A 14 0.89 21.85 -58.61
CA ARG A 14 0.45 20.44 -58.71
C ARG A 14 1.24 19.56 -59.71
N ALA A 15 1.26 18.25 -59.43
CA ALA A 15 1.19 17.12 -60.38
C ALA A 15 0.59 15.92 -59.60
N THR A 16 -0.66 15.49 -59.87
CA THR A 16 -1.14 14.42 -60.77
C THR A 16 -0.84 12.98 -60.34
N ALA A 17 -1.92 12.20 -60.38
CA ALA A 17 -2.10 10.88 -59.82
C ALA A 17 -1.50 9.75 -60.67
N ALA A 18 -0.93 8.75 -60.00
CA ALA A 18 -1.29 7.33 -60.10
C ALA A 18 -0.12 6.51 -59.55
N GLY A 19 -0.36 5.70 -58.51
CA GLY A 19 0.60 4.71 -58.05
C GLY A 19 0.65 4.56 -56.53
N GLU A 20 -0.01 3.50 -56.05
CA GLU A 20 0.29 2.75 -54.82
C GLU A 20 -0.08 3.44 -53.49
N ALA A 21 -1.20 3.05 -52.86
CA ALA A 21 -1.38 1.82 -52.07
C ALA A 21 -0.44 1.74 -50.85
N ILE A 22 -1.08 1.69 -49.68
CA ILE A 22 -0.52 1.25 -48.39
C ILE A 22 0.39 2.27 -47.69
N ALA A 23 -0.21 3.38 -47.24
CA ALA A 23 0.10 3.97 -45.92
C ALA A 23 -0.94 5.04 -45.56
N ARG A 24 -1.24 5.16 -44.26
CA ARG A 24 -2.01 6.22 -43.58
C ARG A 24 -3.53 6.05 -43.48
N ARG A 25 -3.97 5.30 -42.45
CA ARG A 25 -5.21 5.55 -41.72
C ARG A 25 -4.88 5.95 -40.28
N LEU A 26 -4.50 7.21 -40.09
CA LEU A 26 -4.54 7.89 -38.79
C LEU A 26 -4.93 9.35 -39.06
N ASN A 27 -5.92 9.82 -38.28
CA ASN A 27 -6.51 11.15 -38.23
C ASN A 27 -7.37 11.59 -39.43
N HIS A 28 -8.69 11.43 -39.30
CA HIS A 28 -9.69 12.52 -39.23
C HIS A 28 -11.10 11.89 -39.19
N HIS A 29 -11.65 11.65 -38.00
CA HIS A 29 -13.10 11.49 -37.84
C HIS A 29 -13.66 12.80 -37.30
N ARG A 30 -14.23 13.54 -38.24
CA ARG A 30 -15.12 14.68 -38.05
C ARG A 30 -16.39 14.20 -37.32
N ALA A 31 -16.80 14.94 -36.30
CA ALA A 31 -17.98 14.68 -35.49
C ALA A 31 -19.29 14.69 -36.30
N PRO A 32 -20.27 13.81 -35.98
CA PRO A 32 -21.66 13.98 -36.39
C PRO A 32 -22.46 14.79 -35.34
N PRO A 33 -23.45 15.60 -35.75
CA PRO A 33 -24.32 16.32 -34.81
C PRO A 33 -25.57 15.51 -34.43
N PHE A 34 -26.22 15.99 -33.36
CA PHE A 34 -27.55 15.65 -32.83
C PHE A 34 -27.63 14.61 -31.68
N SER A 35 -27.53 15.18 -30.47
CA SER A 35 -28.48 15.03 -29.35
C SER A 35 -29.24 13.71 -29.19
N ASP A 36 -28.76 12.87 -28.27
CA ASP A 36 -29.59 11.93 -27.50
C ASP A 36 -29.69 12.46 -26.05
N PRO A 37 -30.90 12.73 -25.52
CA PRO A 37 -31.08 13.30 -24.19
C PRO A 37 -31.54 12.22 -23.19
N ASP A 38 -30.63 11.37 -22.73
CA ASP A 38 -30.93 10.39 -21.66
C ASP A 38 -29.68 10.09 -20.81
N ASP A 39 -28.98 11.14 -20.40
CA ASP A 39 -27.93 11.09 -19.38
C ASP A 39 -28.28 12.08 -18.26
N ASP A 40 -29.33 11.76 -17.51
CA ASP A 40 -29.72 12.53 -16.33
C ASP A 40 -29.19 11.85 -15.04
N PRO A 41 -28.50 12.58 -14.14
CA PRO A 41 -27.92 12.01 -12.92
C PRO A 41 -29.00 11.59 -11.90
N PRO A 42 -28.68 10.69 -10.94
CA PRO A 42 -29.65 9.88 -10.19
C PRO A 42 -30.45 10.63 -9.09
N PHE A 43 -30.56 11.96 -9.17
CA PHE A 43 -31.19 12.80 -8.15
C PHE A 43 -32.41 13.59 -8.65
N THR A 44 -32.93 13.29 -9.84
CA THR A 44 -34.14 13.97 -10.35
C THR A 44 -35.41 13.34 -9.74
N ARG A 45 -36.25 14.17 -9.12
CA ARG A 45 -37.57 13.75 -8.58
C ARG A 45 -38.48 13.36 -9.75
N LEU A 46 -38.99 12.12 -9.72
CA LEU A 46 -39.94 11.62 -10.71
C LEU A 46 -41.25 12.42 -10.65
N ALA A 47 -41.71 12.93 -11.79
CA ALA A 47 -43.01 13.59 -11.91
C ALA A 47 -44.17 12.58 -11.77
N GLU A 48 -45.18 12.95 -10.99
CA GLU A 48 -46.40 12.17 -10.80
C GLU A 48 -47.13 11.97 -12.13
N ARG A 49 -47.30 10.71 -12.56
CA ARG A 49 -48.20 10.34 -13.66
C ARG A 49 -49.48 9.70 -13.09
N PRO A 50 -50.65 9.96 -13.70
CA PRO A 50 -51.92 9.44 -13.20
C PRO A 50 -52.01 7.91 -13.41
N PRO A 51 -52.78 7.19 -12.58
CA PRO A 51 -52.81 5.73 -12.58
C PRO A 51 -53.54 5.17 -13.81
N ARG A 52 -52.97 4.11 -14.40
CA ARG A 52 -53.60 3.32 -15.47
C ARG A 52 -54.55 2.28 -14.87
N ALA A 53 -55.71 2.08 -15.52
CA ALA A 53 -56.79 1.21 -15.07
C ALA A 53 -56.41 -0.28 -14.93
N PRO A 54 -57.03 -1.03 -14.01
CA PRO A 54 -56.59 -2.38 -13.63
C PRO A 54 -57.08 -3.44 -14.63
N SER A 55 -56.15 -4.28 -15.12
CA SER A 55 -56.48 -5.53 -15.79
C SER A 55 -56.47 -6.69 -14.78
N LYS A 56 -57.56 -7.46 -14.75
CA LYS A 56 -57.80 -8.56 -13.81
C LYS A 56 -56.79 -9.71 -14.02
N LYS A 57 -55.93 -9.97 -13.03
CA LYS A 57 -55.17 -11.23 -12.90
C LYS A 57 -55.84 -12.13 -11.85
N LYS A 58 -55.99 -13.41 -12.20
CA LYS A 58 -56.47 -14.51 -11.33
C LYS A 58 -55.57 -14.63 -10.10
N LYS A 59 -56.19 -14.66 -8.91
CA LYS A 59 -55.52 -15.00 -7.64
C LYS A 59 -55.08 -16.47 -7.69
N LYS A 60 -53.77 -16.72 -7.62
CA LYS A 60 -53.23 -17.88 -6.92
C LYS A 60 -52.71 -17.35 -5.58
N GLU A 61 -53.14 -17.98 -4.51
CA GLU A 61 -52.72 -17.70 -3.15
C GLU A 61 -51.23 -18.01 -3.02
N GLU A 62 -50.40 -16.97 -2.89
CA GLU A 62 -49.03 -17.09 -2.40
C GLU A 62 -49.11 -16.85 -0.89
N GLU A 63 -48.70 -17.87 -0.13
CA GLU A 63 -48.46 -17.77 1.30
C GLU A 63 -47.51 -16.60 1.59
N ASP A 64 -47.86 -15.84 2.63
CA ASP A 64 -47.04 -14.79 3.22
C ASP A 64 -45.78 -15.41 3.87
N GLN A 65 -44.78 -15.74 3.04
CA GLN A 65 -43.41 -15.88 3.49
C GLN A 65 -42.72 -14.54 3.25
N GLY A 66 -42.84 -13.64 4.24
CA GLY A 66 -41.95 -12.49 4.39
C GLY A 66 -40.50 -12.97 4.44
N GLY A 67 -39.90 -13.13 3.27
CA GLY A 67 -38.50 -13.48 3.09
C GLY A 67 -37.65 -12.37 3.64
N ARG A 68 -37.26 -12.46 4.92
CA ARG A 68 -36.06 -11.79 5.40
C ARG A 68 -34.96 -12.21 4.43
N ILE A 69 -34.43 -11.26 3.67
CA ILE A 69 -33.12 -11.42 3.03
C ILE A 69 -32.17 -11.67 4.20
N ARG A 70 -31.95 -12.94 4.55
CA ARG A 70 -30.95 -13.32 5.53
C ARG A 70 -29.63 -12.89 4.89
N PRO A 71 -28.81 -12.06 5.57
CA PRO A 71 -27.45 -11.87 5.12
C PRO A 71 -26.84 -13.26 4.92
N PRO A 72 -26.11 -13.51 3.81
CA PRO A 72 -25.39 -14.76 3.66
C PRO A 72 -24.52 -14.95 4.90
N GLU A 73 -24.51 -16.16 5.45
CA GLU A 73 -23.70 -16.50 6.61
C GLU A 73 -22.23 -16.12 6.35
N PRO A 74 -21.52 -15.61 7.37
CA PRO A 74 -20.12 -15.22 7.20
C PRO A 74 -19.31 -16.43 6.75
N ALA A 75 -18.42 -16.21 5.78
CA ALA A 75 -17.55 -17.28 5.30
C ALA A 75 -16.60 -17.71 6.43
N SER A 76 -16.72 -18.96 6.88
CA SER A 76 -15.80 -19.55 7.86
C SER A 76 -14.39 -19.60 7.28
N SER A 77 -13.39 -19.20 8.06
CA SER A 77 -12.00 -19.18 7.65
C SER A 77 -11.09 -19.80 8.69
N ASP A 78 -10.36 -20.83 8.28
CA ASP A 78 -9.42 -21.59 9.12
C ASP A 78 -8.00 -21.00 9.09
N LEU A 79 -7.86 -19.75 8.63
CA LEU A 79 -6.56 -19.09 8.49
C LEU A 79 -5.82 -18.94 9.83
N PRO A 80 -4.53 -19.31 9.93
CA PRO A 80 -3.82 -19.40 11.21
C PRO A 80 -3.34 -18.05 11.77
N PHE A 81 -3.80 -16.93 11.21
CA PHE A 81 -3.35 -15.59 11.60
C PHE A 81 -4.51 -14.63 11.83
N ASP A 82 -4.26 -13.60 12.64
CA ASP A 82 -5.23 -12.54 12.94
C ASP A 82 -5.57 -11.75 11.70
N PHE A 83 -6.85 -11.51 11.46
CA PHE A 83 -7.30 -10.67 10.36
C PHE A 83 -7.09 -9.21 10.72
N ARG A 84 -6.26 -8.52 9.93
CA ARG A 84 -5.97 -7.09 10.06
C ARG A 84 -6.16 -6.40 8.73
N TYR A 85 -6.55 -5.13 8.74
CA TYR A 85 -6.69 -4.36 7.50
C TYR A 85 -5.37 -4.24 6.75
N SER A 86 -4.28 -3.99 7.48
CA SER A 86 -2.90 -3.98 6.98
C SER A 86 -2.03 -4.85 7.88
N TYR A 87 -1.14 -5.64 7.30
CA TYR A 87 -0.15 -6.42 8.05
C TYR A 87 1.14 -5.63 8.25
N SER A 88 1.53 -4.80 7.27
CA SER A 88 2.83 -4.10 7.25
C SER A 88 2.79 -2.67 7.79
N GLU A 89 1.62 -2.00 7.83
CA GLU A 89 1.52 -0.59 8.23
C GLU A 89 0.97 -0.38 9.65
N THR A 90 0.46 -1.43 10.28
CA THR A 90 -0.04 -1.36 11.67
C THR A 90 0.79 -2.29 12.54
N ASP A 91 1.56 -1.71 13.46
CA ASP A 91 2.29 -2.44 14.48
C ASP A 91 1.31 -2.92 15.58
N PRO A 92 1.17 -4.25 15.82
CA PRO A 92 0.33 -4.80 16.87
C PRO A 92 0.66 -4.32 18.29
N ALA A 93 1.90 -3.87 18.53
CA ALA A 93 2.32 -3.39 19.84
C ALA A 93 1.62 -2.08 20.24
N TRP A 94 1.20 -1.28 19.25
CA TRP A 94 0.56 0.02 19.49
C TRP A 94 -0.96 -0.11 19.46
N ARG A 95 -1.59 -0.02 20.62
CA ARG A 95 -3.07 0.05 20.69
C ARG A 95 -3.57 1.49 20.57
N PRO A 96 -4.62 1.73 19.75
CA PRO A 96 -5.29 3.03 19.71
C PRO A 96 -5.87 3.41 21.08
N ILE A 97 -5.85 4.70 21.40
CA ILE A 97 -6.57 5.26 22.56
C ILE A 97 -8.09 5.24 22.29
N GLY A 98 -8.48 5.37 21.03
CA GLY A 98 -9.86 5.36 20.59
C GLY A 98 -9.98 5.48 19.08
N PHE A 99 -11.17 5.78 18.58
CA PHE A 99 -11.46 5.93 17.16
C PHE A 99 -12.11 7.29 16.87
N ARG A 100 -11.82 7.87 15.70
CA ARG A 100 -12.35 9.19 15.31
C ARG A 100 -13.85 9.17 15.02
N GLU A 101 -14.32 8.06 14.48
CA GLU A 101 -15.70 7.89 14.06
C GLU A 101 -16.47 7.03 15.07
N PRO A 102 -17.76 7.33 15.34
CA PRO A 102 -18.60 6.49 16.17
C PRO A 102 -18.83 5.13 15.51
N THR A 103 -18.83 4.07 16.31
CA THR A 103 -18.99 2.66 15.85
C THR A 103 -20.32 2.37 15.15
N ARG A 104 -21.30 3.27 15.24
CA ARG A 104 -22.64 3.13 14.69
C ARG A 104 -22.72 3.33 13.17
N PHE A 105 -21.74 4.00 12.53
CA PHE A 105 -21.90 4.52 11.17
C PHE A 105 -21.32 3.66 10.04
N SER A 106 -20.86 2.43 10.28
CA SER A 106 -20.39 1.56 9.20
C SER A 106 -21.54 0.70 8.64
N PRO A 107 -22.04 0.95 7.41
CA PRO A 107 -23.12 0.15 6.82
C PRO A 107 -22.71 -1.28 6.46
N PHE A 108 -21.41 -1.55 6.36
CA PHE A 108 -20.83 -2.87 6.03
C PHE A 108 -19.95 -3.40 7.16
N GLY A 109 -20.26 -3.06 8.41
CA GLY A 109 -19.49 -3.46 9.60
C GLY A 109 -19.11 -4.95 9.66
N PRO A 110 -18.29 -5.34 10.64
CA PRO A 110 -17.53 -6.60 10.60
C PRO A 110 -18.35 -7.91 10.59
N GLY A 111 -19.68 -7.85 10.58
CA GLY A 111 -20.58 -9.01 10.60
C GLY A 111 -20.51 -9.94 9.38
N ARG A 112 -19.57 -9.74 8.44
CA ARG A 112 -19.25 -10.71 7.39
C ARG A 112 -18.01 -11.57 7.69
N LEU A 113 -17.27 -11.27 8.74
CA LEU A 113 -16.25 -12.18 9.27
C LEU A 113 -16.91 -13.16 10.24
N ASP A 114 -16.37 -14.36 10.24
CA ASP A 114 -16.66 -15.44 11.19
C ASP A 114 -16.00 -15.20 12.57
N ARG A 115 -15.11 -14.21 12.67
CA ARG A 115 -14.35 -13.87 13.89
C ARG A 115 -14.79 -12.53 14.49
N PRO A 116 -14.81 -12.40 15.83
CA PRO A 116 -15.13 -11.13 16.48
C PRO A 116 -14.04 -10.09 16.17
N TRP A 117 -14.48 -8.92 15.69
CA TRP A 117 -13.61 -7.79 15.37
C TRP A 117 -13.50 -6.82 16.55
N ASP A 118 -12.28 -6.57 17.04
CA ASP A 118 -12.03 -5.68 18.19
C ASP A 118 -11.89 -4.19 17.83
N GLY A 119 -12.03 -3.86 16.55
CA GLY A 119 -11.80 -2.51 16.00
C GLY A 119 -10.50 -2.41 15.19
N VAL A 120 -9.51 -3.25 15.47
CA VAL A 120 -8.19 -3.27 14.84
C VAL A 120 -7.90 -4.60 14.16
N ALA A 121 -8.28 -5.70 14.80
CA ALA A 121 -8.06 -7.06 14.34
C ALA A 121 -9.23 -8.00 14.68
N ALA A 122 -9.31 -9.11 13.95
CA ALA A 122 -10.11 -10.28 14.31
C ALA A 122 -9.14 -11.43 14.63
N ALA A 123 -9.03 -11.79 15.91
CA ALA A 123 -8.04 -12.74 16.37
C ALA A 123 -8.30 -14.15 15.82
N ALA A 124 -7.23 -14.86 15.43
CA ALA A 124 -7.32 -16.28 15.11
C ALA A 124 -7.59 -17.10 16.38
N ALA A 125 -8.30 -18.22 16.22
CA ALA A 125 -8.37 -19.22 17.27
C ALA A 125 -6.95 -19.73 17.55
N ARG A 126 -6.45 -19.54 18.77
CA ARG A 126 -5.11 -20.02 19.17
C ARG A 126 -5.15 -21.55 19.29
N GLY A 127 -4.87 -22.24 18.18
CA GLY A 127 -4.54 -23.66 18.13
C GLY A 127 -3.08 -23.88 17.77
N GLU A 128 -2.53 -25.05 18.07
CA GLU A 128 -1.15 -25.52 17.83
C GLU A 128 -0.77 -25.63 16.32
N GLY A 129 -1.27 -24.73 15.46
CA GLY A 129 -1.20 -24.82 14.00
C GLY A 129 -0.04 -24.06 13.33
N ALA A 130 0.80 -23.33 14.09
CA ALA A 130 1.92 -22.59 13.50
C ALA A 130 2.95 -23.53 12.85
N GLY A 131 3.21 -24.70 13.45
CA GLY A 131 4.10 -25.72 12.87
C GLY A 131 3.49 -26.38 11.63
N ALA A 132 2.21 -26.74 11.67
CA ALA A 132 1.51 -27.35 10.53
C ALA A 132 1.40 -26.40 9.32
N ALA A 133 1.27 -25.09 9.55
CA ALA A 133 1.26 -24.09 8.49
C ALA A 133 2.64 -23.90 7.82
N ALA A 134 3.73 -24.10 8.56
CA ALA A 134 5.08 -24.05 8.01
C ALA A 134 5.37 -25.27 7.11
N THR A 135 5.01 -26.47 7.58
CA THR A 135 5.15 -27.71 6.79
C THR A 135 4.34 -27.66 5.50
N SER A 136 3.08 -27.19 5.56
CA SER A 136 2.26 -27.05 4.36
C SER A 136 2.79 -26.00 3.38
N ARG A 137 3.46 -24.95 3.87
CA ARG A 137 4.12 -23.97 3.01
C ARG A 137 5.28 -24.58 2.23
N GLU A 138 6.15 -25.33 2.89
CA GLU A 138 7.30 -26.00 2.27
C GLU A 138 6.85 -27.01 1.20
N GLU A 139 5.78 -27.76 1.48
CA GLU A 139 5.16 -28.67 0.52
C GLU A 139 4.63 -27.95 -0.74
N VAL A 140 3.96 -26.81 -0.57
CA VAL A 140 3.42 -26.00 -1.69
C VAL A 140 4.55 -25.37 -2.51
N LEU A 141 5.59 -24.87 -1.86
CA LEU A 141 6.75 -24.30 -2.54
C LEU A 141 7.52 -25.38 -3.32
N GLY A 142 7.66 -26.57 -2.73
CA GLY A 142 8.39 -27.68 -3.31
C GLY A 142 9.90 -27.43 -3.34
N GLU A 143 10.60 -28.10 -4.26
CA GLU A 143 12.03 -27.91 -4.45
C GLU A 143 12.37 -26.46 -4.80
N PRO A 144 13.49 -25.91 -4.28
CA PRO A 144 13.92 -24.57 -4.62
C PRO A 144 14.09 -24.43 -6.14
N LEU A 145 13.74 -23.27 -6.67
CA LEU A 145 13.95 -22.95 -8.08
C LEU A 145 15.45 -22.83 -8.35
N ALA A 146 15.92 -23.41 -9.47
CA ALA A 146 17.27 -23.16 -9.94
C ALA A 146 17.41 -21.69 -10.36
N GLU A 147 18.62 -21.15 -10.28
CA GLU A 147 18.87 -19.74 -10.63
C GLU A 147 18.45 -19.41 -12.07
N GLU A 148 18.62 -20.36 -12.99
CA GLU A 148 18.18 -20.23 -14.38
C GLU A 148 16.65 -20.13 -14.51
N GLU A 149 15.90 -20.93 -13.75
CA GLU A 149 14.43 -20.90 -13.72
C GLU A 149 13.95 -19.57 -13.13
N VAL A 150 14.60 -19.10 -12.06
CA VAL A 150 14.34 -17.78 -11.47
C VAL A 150 14.58 -16.70 -12.51
N ALA A 151 15.71 -16.70 -13.21
CA ALA A 151 16.02 -15.70 -14.22
C ALA A 151 14.97 -15.66 -15.35
N GLN A 152 14.51 -16.83 -15.82
CA GLN A 152 13.46 -16.93 -16.84
C GLN A 152 12.12 -16.37 -16.35
N LEU A 153 11.72 -16.68 -15.11
CA LEU A 153 10.52 -16.12 -14.50
C LEU A 153 10.66 -14.60 -14.33
N VAL A 154 11.80 -14.13 -13.84
CA VAL A 154 12.04 -12.70 -13.66
C VAL A 154 11.97 -11.96 -14.98
N GLU A 155 12.58 -12.48 -16.05
CA GLU A 155 12.50 -11.87 -17.38
C GLU A 155 11.04 -11.74 -17.86
N ARG A 156 10.25 -12.80 -17.68
CA ARG A 156 8.84 -12.85 -18.09
C ARG A 156 7.97 -11.84 -17.35
N TYR A 157 8.27 -11.55 -16.09
CA TYR A 157 7.39 -10.77 -15.20
C TYR A 157 7.95 -9.40 -14.79
N ARG A 158 9.21 -9.05 -15.08
CA ARG A 158 9.83 -7.79 -14.61
C ARG A 158 9.31 -6.55 -15.33
N HIS A 159 8.98 -6.69 -16.62
CA HIS A 159 8.63 -5.56 -17.48
C HIS A 159 7.29 -4.92 -17.09
N SER A 160 7.17 -3.61 -17.33
CA SER A 160 6.02 -2.80 -16.87
C SER A 160 4.72 -3.04 -17.64
N ASP A 161 4.82 -3.64 -18.81
CA ASP A 161 3.70 -4.10 -19.65
C ASP A 161 3.09 -5.42 -19.17
N CYS A 162 3.62 -6.00 -18.08
CA CYS A 162 3.07 -7.19 -17.48
C CYS A 162 1.62 -6.95 -17.03
N SER A 163 0.66 -7.59 -17.69
CA SER A 163 -0.76 -7.56 -17.34
C SER A 163 -1.08 -8.12 -15.95
N ARG A 164 -0.10 -8.75 -15.29
CA ARG A 164 -0.21 -9.41 -13.99
C ARG A 164 0.48 -8.57 -12.90
N GLN A 165 0.29 -7.26 -12.96
CA GLN A 165 0.83 -6.31 -11.99
C GLN A 165 -0.22 -5.96 -10.92
N ILE A 166 0.15 -6.08 -9.65
CA ILE A 166 -0.60 -5.55 -8.51
C ILE A 166 0.15 -4.32 -7.96
N ASN A 167 -0.58 -3.25 -7.65
CA ASN A 167 -0.02 -2.05 -7.02
C ASN A 167 -0.26 -2.07 -5.51
N LEU A 168 0.82 -2.06 -4.75
CA LEU A 168 0.80 -1.94 -3.30
C LEU A 168 0.92 -0.45 -2.94
N GLY A 169 -0.15 0.13 -2.41
CA GLY A 169 -0.23 1.56 -2.08
C GLY A 169 -0.06 1.86 -0.59
N LYS A 170 -0.60 2.99 -0.13
CA LYS A 170 -0.46 3.53 1.25
C LYS A 170 -0.92 2.61 2.39
N GLY A 171 -1.67 1.55 2.08
CA GLY A 171 -2.14 0.55 3.04
C GLY A 171 -1.15 -0.60 3.24
N GLY A 172 -0.05 -0.65 2.51
CA GLY A 172 0.91 -1.75 2.58
C GLY A 172 0.30 -3.08 2.15
N VAL A 173 0.74 -4.17 2.77
CA VAL A 173 0.16 -5.51 2.56
C VAL A 173 -1.20 -5.56 3.26
N THR A 174 -2.30 -5.46 2.52
CA THR A 174 -3.67 -5.49 3.07
C THR A 174 -4.28 -6.88 3.00
N HIS A 175 -5.32 -7.14 3.81
CA HIS A 175 -6.02 -8.45 3.79
C HIS A 175 -6.57 -8.81 2.41
N ASN A 176 -7.27 -7.88 1.77
CA ASN A 176 -7.85 -8.15 0.45
C ASN A 176 -6.77 -8.34 -0.63
N MET A 177 -5.60 -7.72 -0.48
CA MET A 177 -4.49 -7.92 -1.42
C MET A 177 -4.01 -9.37 -1.43
N ILE A 178 -4.13 -10.10 -0.32
CA ILE A 178 -3.76 -11.52 -0.27
C ILE A 178 -4.68 -12.32 -1.20
N ASP A 179 -6.00 -12.09 -1.17
CA ASP A 179 -6.94 -12.74 -2.11
C ASP A 179 -6.66 -12.35 -3.56
N ASP A 180 -6.36 -11.07 -3.82
CA ASP A 180 -5.97 -10.59 -5.15
C ASP A 180 -4.75 -11.35 -5.69
N ILE A 181 -3.73 -11.59 -4.86
CA ILE A 181 -2.55 -12.38 -5.23
C ILE A 181 -2.95 -13.82 -5.61
N HIS A 182 -3.72 -14.49 -4.77
CA HIS A 182 -4.20 -15.85 -5.06
C HIS A 182 -5.07 -15.91 -6.32
N ASN A 183 -5.85 -14.86 -6.61
CA ASN A 183 -6.62 -14.74 -7.84
C ASN A 183 -5.72 -14.63 -9.08
N HIS A 184 -4.60 -13.91 -9.00
CA HIS A 184 -3.62 -13.84 -10.08
C HIS A 184 -2.93 -15.20 -10.31
N TRP A 185 -2.60 -15.91 -9.22
CA TRP A 185 -1.97 -17.22 -9.29
C TRP A 185 -2.83 -18.33 -9.90
N LYS A 186 -4.13 -18.10 -10.12
CA LYS A 186 -4.98 -19.00 -10.92
C LYS A 186 -4.55 -19.07 -12.38
N ARG A 187 -3.94 -18.01 -12.92
CA ARG A 187 -3.61 -17.86 -14.36
C ARG A 187 -2.13 -17.54 -14.60
N ALA A 188 -1.32 -17.58 -13.55
CA ALA A 188 0.08 -17.17 -13.57
C ALA A 188 0.88 -17.90 -12.50
N GLU A 189 2.15 -18.13 -12.75
CA GLU A 189 3.08 -18.74 -11.79
C GLU A 189 3.61 -17.70 -10.79
N ALA A 190 3.74 -16.45 -11.24
CA ALA A 190 4.18 -15.34 -10.43
C ALA A 190 3.35 -14.07 -10.67
N VAL A 191 3.45 -13.13 -9.73
CA VAL A 191 2.81 -11.82 -9.80
C VAL A 191 3.84 -10.72 -9.61
N ARG A 192 3.75 -9.66 -10.42
CA ARG A 192 4.58 -8.47 -10.29
C ARG A 192 3.92 -7.52 -9.31
N ILE A 193 4.58 -7.13 -8.23
CA ILE A 193 4.05 -6.21 -7.23
C ILE A 193 4.85 -4.91 -7.29
N LYS A 194 4.18 -3.80 -7.56
CA LYS A 194 4.79 -2.46 -7.54
C LYS A 194 4.39 -1.73 -6.25
N CYS A 195 5.36 -1.52 -5.37
CA CYS A 195 5.19 -0.82 -4.10
C CYS A 195 5.31 0.69 -4.29
N LEU A 196 4.41 1.44 -3.65
CA LEU A 196 4.33 2.90 -3.73
C LEU A 196 3.97 3.51 -2.37
N GLY A 197 4.55 4.66 -2.10
CA GLY A 197 4.33 5.46 -0.89
C GLY A 197 5.15 4.99 0.30
N VAL A 198 4.63 5.29 1.49
CA VAL A 198 5.25 5.02 2.80
C VAL A 198 5.75 3.58 2.98
N PRO A 199 5.07 2.52 2.50
CA PRO A 199 5.56 1.16 2.66
C PRO A 199 6.98 0.96 2.10
N THR A 200 7.37 1.70 1.06
CA THR A 200 8.69 1.57 0.43
C THR A 200 9.88 1.93 1.33
N LEU A 201 9.63 2.55 2.49
CA LEU A 201 10.66 2.74 3.53
C LEU A 201 11.17 1.43 4.13
N ASP A 202 10.33 0.38 4.10
CA ASP A 202 10.59 -0.89 4.76
C ASP A 202 10.15 -2.05 3.85
N MET A 203 10.94 -2.25 2.80
CA MET A 203 10.69 -3.31 1.83
C MET A 203 10.91 -4.71 2.43
N ASP A 204 11.70 -4.84 3.49
CA ASP A 204 11.95 -6.11 4.18
C ASP A 204 10.69 -6.58 4.90
N ASN A 205 10.02 -5.70 5.64
CA ASN A 205 8.75 -5.99 6.28
C ASN A 205 7.62 -6.31 5.28
N ILE A 206 7.61 -5.64 4.11
CA ILE A 206 6.69 -6.01 3.02
C ILE A 206 6.98 -7.43 2.53
N CYS A 207 8.25 -7.75 2.23
CA CYS A 207 8.62 -9.08 1.75
C CYS A 207 8.24 -10.15 2.78
N PHE A 208 8.55 -9.91 4.06
CA PHE A 208 8.16 -10.78 5.16
C PHE A 208 6.66 -11.06 5.17
N HIS A 209 5.82 -10.02 5.17
CA HIS A 209 4.38 -10.20 5.23
C HIS A 209 3.76 -10.80 3.96
N LEU A 210 4.31 -10.49 2.78
CA LEU A 210 3.86 -11.16 1.55
C LEU A 210 4.15 -12.66 1.61
N GLU A 211 5.37 -13.04 1.98
CA GLU A 211 5.77 -14.44 2.11
C GLU A 211 4.99 -15.17 3.22
N ASP A 212 4.86 -14.55 4.39
CA ASP A 212 4.18 -15.11 5.57
C ASP A 212 2.68 -15.30 5.34
N LYS A 213 2.00 -14.33 4.70
CA LYS A 213 0.53 -14.37 4.57
C LYS A 213 0.02 -15.08 3.33
N THR A 214 0.81 -15.12 2.25
CA THR A 214 0.42 -15.81 1.01
C THR A 214 1.01 -17.21 0.90
N GLY A 215 2.05 -17.52 1.69
CA GLY A 215 2.84 -18.75 1.55
C GLY A 215 3.84 -18.73 0.38
N GLY A 216 3.77 -17.71 -0.49
CA GLY A 216 4.65 -17.59 -1.65
C GLY A 216 6.10 -17.26 -1.31
N LYS A 217 6.91 -17.09 -2.37
CA LYS A 217 8.32 -16.75 -2.28
C LYS A 217 8.65 -15.52 -3.14
N VAL A 218 9.33 -14.53 -2.57
CA VAL A 218 9.85 -13.40 -3.35
C VAL A 218 11.10 -13.87 -4.08
N ILE A 219 11.04 -13.92 -5.41
CA ILE A 219 12.13 -14.39 -6.27
C ILE A 219 12.94 -13.25 -6.90
N TYR A 220 12.41 -12.03 -6.84
CA TYR A 220 13.10 -10.84 -7.34
C TYR A 220 12.66 -9.61 -6.59
N ARG A 221 13.64 -8.74 -6.32
CA ARG A 221 13.46 -7.44 -5.69
C ARG A 221 14.36 -6.42 -6.37
N ASN A 222 13.76 -5.36 -6.88
CA ASN A 222 14.48 -4.21 -7.39
C ASN A 222 13.78 -2.91 -6.98
N ILE A 223 14.42 -2.13 -6.11
CA ILE A 223 13.90 -0.88 -5.54
C ILE A 223 12.51 -1.07 -4.94
N ASN A 224 11.46 -0.81 -5.71
CA ASN A 224 10.06 -0.89 -5.29
C ASN A 224 9.25 -1.93 -6.09
N ILE A 225 9.90 -2.76 -6.89
CA ILE A 225 9.27 -3.84 -7.66
C ILE A 225 9.67 -5.17 -7.04
N LEU A 226 8.68 -6.01 -6.79
CA LEU A 226 8.82 -7.38 -6.31
C LEU A 226 8.20 -8.34 -7.32
N ILE A 227 8.74 -9.55 -7.42
CA ILE A 227 8.08 -10.67 -8.10
C ILE A 227 7.86 -11.76 -7.08
N LEU A 228 6.58 -12.10 -6.85
CA LEU A 228 6.16 -13.09 -5.88
C LEU A 228 5.68 -14.35 -6.60
N TYR A 229 6.39 -15.45 -6.37
CA TYR A 229 6.15 -16.78 -6.91
C TYR A 229 5.25 -17.59 -5.98
N ARG A 230 4.32 -18.35 -6.57
CA ARG A 230 3.30 -19.11 -5.83
C ARG A 230 3.78 -20.44 -5.22
N GLY A 231 4.87 -21.00 -5.74
CA GLY A 231 5.32 -22.38 -5.45
C GLY A 231 5.11 -23.36 -6.60
N ARG A 232 5.90 -24.44 -6.64
CA ARG A 232 5.83 -25.47 -7.69
C ARG A 232 4.50 -26.25 -7.63
N ASN A 233 4.06 -26.56 -6.42
CA ASN A 233 2.94 -27.45 -6.14
C ASN A 233 1.66 -26.68 -5.77
N TYR A 234 1.55 -25.42 -6.18
CA TYR A 234 0.38 -24.61 -5.90
C TYR A 234 -0.85 -25.12 -6.67
N ASP A 235 -1.85 -25.61 -5.94
CA ASP A 235 -3.17 -25.95 -6.47
C ASP A 235 -4.18 -24.82 -6.22
N PRO A 236 -4.70 -24.16 -7.28
CA PRO A 236 -5.73 -23.14 -7.15
C PRO A 236 -7.02 -23.60 -6.45
N LYS A 237 -7.31 -24.92 -6.41
CA LYS A 237 -8.49 -25.48 -5.75
C LYS A 237 -8.31 -25.61 -4.24
N GLN A 238 -7.08 -25.84 -3.78
CA GLN A 238 -6.73 -25.96 -2.36
C GLN A 238 -6.27 -24.64 -1.73
N ARG A 239 -6.39 -23.52 -2.47
CA ARG A 239 -6.01 -22.20 -1.96
C ARG A 239 -6.80 -21.85 -0.69
N PRO A 240 -6.20 -21.09 0.24
CA PRO A 240 -6.90 -20.63 1.43
C PRO A 240 -8.10 -19.74 1.07
N GLN A 241 -9.20 -19.90 1.81
CA GLN A 241 -10.34 -18.98 1.73
C GLN A 241 -10.06 -17.73 2.57
N ILE A 242 -9.84 -16.61 1.89
CA ILE A 242 -9.55 -15.30 2.50
C ILE A 242 -10.85 -14.49 2.48
N PRO A 243 -11.51 -14.30 3.65
CA PRO A 243 -12.77 -13.56 3.70
C PRO A 243 -12.55 -12.07 3.41
N LEU A 244 -13.22 -11.54 2.39
CA LEU A 244 -13.01 -10.15 1.97
C LEU A 244 -13.48 -9.15 3.04
N MET A 245 -12.60 -8.20 3.39
CA MET A 245 -12.96 -7.04 4.19
C MET A 245 -13.64 -5.99 3.32
N LEU A 246 -14.97 -5.97 3.32
CA LEU A 246 -15.79 -5.01 2.56
C LEU A 246 -15.94 -3.64 3.25
N TRP A 247 -15.26 -3.44 4.38
CA TRP A 247 -15.22 -2.20 5.13
C TRP A 247 -13.78 -1.80 5.41
N LYS A 248 -13.62 -0.53 5.76
CA LYS A 248 -12.37 -0.01 6.28
C LYS A 248 -12.48 0.13 7.81
N PRO A 249 -11.44 -0.24 8.58
CA PRO A 249 -11.46 0.04 10.01
C PRO A 249 -11.59 1.54 10.27
N LEU A 250 -12.26 1.87 11.37
CA LEU A 250 -12.39 3.24 11.83
C LEU A 250 -11.00 3.84 12.05
N ALA A 251 -10.83 5.11 11.74
CA ALA A 251 -9.53 5.76 11.87
C ALA A 251 -9.09 5.82 13.35
N PRO A 252 -8.02 5.09 13.74
CA PRO A 252 -7.57 5.05 15.12
C PRO A 252 -6.97 6.39 15.55
N ILE A 253 -7.09 6.68 16.84
CA ILE A 253 -6.46 7.80 17.52
C ILE A 253 -5.30 7.24 18.34
N TYR A 254 -4.09 7.59 17.93
CA TYR A 254 -2.86 7.27 18.66
C TYR A 254 -2.40 8.45 19.52
N PRO A 255 -1.53 8.22 20.51
CA PRO A 255 -0.83 9.30 21.21
C PRO A 255 -0.15 10.27 20.25
N ARG A 256 0.09 11.51 20.70
CA ARG A 256 0.78 12.50 19.88
C ARG A 256 2.19 12.02 19.54
N LEU A 257 2.51 11.96 18.25
CA LEU A 257 3.82 11.53 17.76
C LEU A 257 4.96 12.46 18.20
N VAL A 258 4.68 13.77 18.25
CA VAL A 258 5.65 14.78 18.71
C VAL A 258 5.16 15.34 20.03
N GLN A 259 6.01 15.18 21.05
CA GLN A 259 5.82 15.79 22.36
C GLN A 259 6.35 17.23 22.39
N ASN A 260 5.85 18.05 23.33
CA ASN A 260 6.32 19.44 23.47
C ASN A 260 7.81 19.49 23.87
N VAL A 261 8.21 18.60 24.78
CA VAL A 261 9.59 18.33 25.19
C VAL A 261 9.92 16.92 24.73
N ALA A 262 11.04 16.74 24.03
CA ALA A 262 11.46 15.40 23.62
C ALA A 262 11.95 14.61 24.84
N ASP A 263 11.71 13.30 24.85
CA ASP A 263 12.04 12.45 25.99
C ASP A 263 13.54 12.57 26.34
N GLY A 264 13.82 12.90 27.60
CA GLY A 264 15.17 13.07 28.11
C GLY A 264 15.87 14.40 27.79
N LEU A 265 15.18 15.39 27.18
CA LEU A 265 15.70 16.75 27.01
C LEU A 265 15.02 17.77 27.93
N THR A 266 15.68 18.92 28.10
CA THR A 266 15.04 20.13 28.60
C THR A 266 14.21 20.80 27.49
N PHE A 267 13.26 21.64 27.89
CA PHE A 267 12.46 22.43 26.95
C PHE A 267 13.34 23.32 26.05
N GLU A 268 14.34 23.98 26.64
CA GLU A 268 15.27 24.86 25.93
C GLU A 268 16.06 24.11 24.87
N LYS A 269 16.63 22.94 25.22
CA LYS A 269 17.39 22.14 24.25
C LYS A 269 16.50 21.63 23.12
N THR A 270 15.27 21.22 23.43
CA THR A 270 14.30 20.80 22.40
C THR A 270 13.99 21.96 21.43
N LYS A 271 13.81 23.17 21.95
CA LYS A 271 13.58 24.37 21.13
C LYS A 271 14.79 24.72 20.27
N GLU A 272 15.99 24.63 20.83
CA GLU A 272 17.24 24.82 20.11
C GLU A 272 17.36 23.84 18.93
N LEU A 273 17.19 22.54 19.17
CA LEU A 273 17.27 21.52 18.11
C LEU A 273 16.21 21.70 17.02
N ARG A 274 14.98 22.11 17.39
CA ARG A 274 13.95 22.46 16.41
C ARG A 274 14.38 23.63 15.52
N ASN A 275 14.94 24.68 16.11
CA ASN A 275 15.42 25.85 15.36
C ASN A 275 16.62 25.49 14.48
N THR A 276 17.59 24.74 15.01
CA THR A 276 18.74 24.25 14.25
C THR A 276 18.29 23.39 13.07
N GLY A 277 17.33 22.48 13.30
CA GLY A 277 16.78 21.64 12.23
C GLY A 277 16.01 22.43 11.18
N LEU A 278 15.26 23.47 11.55
CA LEU A 278 14.55 24.32 10.59
C LEU A 278 15.52 25.14 9.73
N ASN A 279 16.64 25.58 10.30
CA ASN A 279 17.64 26.39 9.61
C ASN A 279 18.70 25.56 8.86
N SER A 280 18.80 24.25 9.10
CA SER A 280 19.75 23.39 8.40
C SER A 280 19.30 23.10 6.96
N SER A 281 20.25 22.77 6.08
CA SER A 281 19.93 22.33 4.73
C SER A 281 19.16 21.00 4.76
N PRO A 282 18.18 20.77 3.86
CA PRO A 282 17.44 19.52 3.86
C PRO A 282 18.37 18.39 3.39
N LEU A 283 18.40 17.27 4.13
CA LEU A 283 19.19 16.09 3.75
C LEU A 283 18.76 15.56 2.38
N MET A 284 17.46 15.54 2.14
CA MET A 284 16.88 15.19 0.87
C MET A 284 15.45 15.69 0.73
N LYS A 285 14.97 15.66 -0.51
CA LYS A 285 13.59 15.94 -0.89
C LYS A 285 12.88 14.66 -1.31
N LEU A 286 11.75 14.39 -0.69
CA LEU A 286 10.89 13.26 -1.02
C LEU A 286 9.95 13.66 -2.17
N THR A 287 9.95 12.84 -3.22
CA THR A 287 9.22 13.09 -4.46
C THR A 287 7.84 12.44 -4.47
N ARG A 288 6.92 12.97 -5.29
CA ARG A 288 5.56 12.45 -5.47
C ARG A 288 5.49 11.03 -6.07
N ASN A 289 6.61 10.52 -6.60
CA ASN A 289 6.69 9.16 -7.13
C ASN A 289 6.45 8.08 -6.05
N GLY A 290 6.55 8.43 -4.76
CA GLY A 290 6.30 7.51 -3.65
C GLY A 290 7.34 6.42 -3.50
N VAL A 291 8.59 6.63 -3.93
CA VAL A 291 9.67 5.66 -3.77
C VAL A 291 10.68 6.18 -2.75
N TYR A 292 10.70 5.58 -1.57
CA TYR A 292 11.44 6.08 -0.39
C TYR A 292 12.49 5.08 0.13
N VAL A 293 12.89 4.10 -0.68
CA VAL A 293 13.78 2.99 -0.28
C VAL A 293 15.08 3.47 0.37
N ASN A 294 15.68 4.54 -0.15
CA ASN A 294 16.99 5.02 0.32
C ASN A 294 16.91 5.99 1.50
N VAL A 295 15.70 6.33 1.98
CA VAL A 295 15.54 7.36 3.02
C VAL A 295 16.13 6.89 4.35
N VAL A 296 15.87 5.64 4.74
CA VAL A 296 16.35 5.06 6.01
C VAL A 296 17.87 5.08 6.07
N ASP A 297 18.54 4.56 5.04
CA ASP A 297 20.01 4.46 5.00
C ASP A 297 20.67 5.83 5.01
N ARG A 298 20.14 6.79 4.25
CA ARG A 298 20.67 8.16 4.24
C ARG A 298 20.47 8.87 5.57
N VAL A 299 19.35 8.63 6.27
CA VAL A 299 19.12 9.19 7.62
C VAL A 299 20.08 8.55 8.63
N ARG A 300 20.27 7.22 8.58
CA ARG A 300 21.26 6.53 9.41
C ARG A 300 22.68 7.07 9.19
N GLU A 301 23.06 7.26 7.93
CA GLU A 301 24.37 7.80 7.57
C GLU A 301 24.53 9.24 8.08
N ALA A 302 23.53 10.09 7.86
CA ALA A 302 23.56 11.48 8.32
C ALA A 302 23.70 11.59 9.85
N PHE A 303 23.08 10.68 10.62
CA PHE A 303 23.17 10.68 12.08
C PHE A 303 24.53 10.28 12.66
N LYS A 304 25.44 9.74 11.83
CA LYS A 304 26.83 9.54 12.23
C LYS A 304 27.56 10.86 12.44
N THR A 305 27.24 11.88 11.63
CA THR A 305 27.92 13.18 11.63
C THR A 305 27.08 14.31 12.23
N VAL A 306 25.76 14.27 12.07
CA VAL A 306 24.85 15.36 12.43
C VAL A 306 23.86 14.89 13.49
N GLU A 307 23.55 15.74 14.47
CA GLU A 307 22.60 15.41 15.54
C GLU A 307 21.12 15.54 15.10
N VAL A 308 20.84 16.46 14.18
CA VAL A 308 19.49 16.80 13.70
C VAL A 308 19.45 16.79 12.18
N VAL A 309 18.46 16.10 11.62
CA VAL A 309 18.24 15.98 10.18
C VAL A 309 16.91 16.61 9.80
N ARG A 310 16.90 17.34 8.68
CA ARG A 310 15.69 17.86 8.04
C ARG A 310 15.39 17.07 6.76
N LEU A 311 14.17 16.57 6.62
CA LEU A 311 13.63 15.99 5.38
C LEU A 311 12.58 16.91 4.78
N ASP A 312 12.75 17.25 3.51
CA ASP A 312 11.75 17.99 2.73
C ASP A 312 10.73 16.99 2.17
N CYS A 313 9.47 17.13 2.57
CA CYS A 313 8.36 16.28 2.15
C CYS A 313 7.26 17.06 1.41
N SER A 314 7.58 18.20 0.78
CA SER A 314 6.58 19.08 0.14
C SER A 314 5.75 18.45 -0.98
N HIS A 315 6.11 17.25 -1.44
CA HIS A 315 5.41 16.55 -2.53
C HIS A 315 4.76 15.23 -2.08
N VAL A 316 4.80 14.95 -0.78
CA VAL A 316 4.36 13.67 -0.19
C VAL A 316 2.94 13.75 0.35
N GLY A 317 2.55 14.91 0.88
CA GLY A 317 1.27 15.15 1.53
C GLY A 317 1.31 14.90 3.04
N SER A 318 0.58 15.74 3.79
CA SER A 318 0.69 15.84 5.26
C SER A 318 0.42 14.55 6.04
N SER A 319 -0.49 13.70 5.57
CA SER A 319 -0.80 12.42 6.24
C SER A 319 0.33 11.40 6.08
N ASP A 320 0.96 11.34 4.92
CA ASP A 320 2.07 10.44 4.64
C ASP A 320 3.36 10.94 5.31
N CYS A 321 3.58 12.27 5.42
CA CYS A 321 4.71 12.83 6.18
C CYS A 321 4.75 12.32 7.63
N LYS A 322 3.59 12.30 8.30
CA LYS A 322 3.51 11.77 9.67
C LYS A 322 3.84 10.29 9.73
N LYS A 323 3.29 9.48 8.81
CA LYS A 323 3.58 8.04 8.75
C LYS A 323 5.06 7.75 8.48
N ILE A 324 5.69 8.52 7.60
CA ILE A 324 7.15 8.44 7.35
C ILE A 324 7.92 8.70 8.64
N GLY A 325 7.55 9.73 9.40
CA GLY A 325 8.19 10.01 10.68
C GLY A 325 8.00 8.90 11.73
N VAL A 326 6.82 8.26 11.78
CA VAL A 326 6.59 7.06 12.62
C VAL A 326 7.51 5.93 12.20
N LYS A 327 7.51 5.56 10.91
CA LYS A 327 8.37 4.48 10.41
C LYS A 327 9.85 4.76 10.62
N LEU A 328 10.30 6.00 10.42
CA LEU A 328 11.69 6.38 10.63
C LEU A 328 12.10 6.25 12.10
N ARG A 329 11.22 6.57 13.05
CA ARG A 329 11.46 6.33 14.49
C ARG A 329 11.64 4.85 14.81
N ASP A 330 10.88 3.98 14.13
CA ASP A 330 10.90 2.54 14.39
C ASP A 330 12.10 1.86 13.70
N LEU A 331 12.49 2.32 12.50
CA LEU A 331 13.60 1.76 11.70
C LEU A 331 14.96 2.39 12.01
N VAL A 332 14.97 3.63 12.48
CA VAL A 332 16.16 4.38 12.90
C VAL A 332 15.87 4.87 14.31
N PRO A 333 16.71 4.57 15.32
CA PRO A 333 16.47 4.95 16.70
C PRO A 333 16.57 6.48 16.89
N CYS A 334 15.60 7.21 16.35
CA CYS A 334 15.54 8.66 16.24
C CYS A 334 14.17 9.15 16.70
N VAL A 335 14.09 10.43 17.07
CA VAL A 335 12.90 11.04 17.64
C VAL A 335 12.42 12.17 16.71
N PRO A 336 11.19 12.09 16.16
CA PRO A 336 10.60 13.20 15.42
C PRO A 336 10.36 14.40 16.35
N LEU A 337 10.99 15.54 16.05
CA LEU A 337 10.90 16.76 16.86
C LEU A 337 9.83 17.74 16.39
N LEU A 338 9.55 17.77 15.08
CA LEU A 338 8.62 18.72 14.47
C LEU A 338 8.15 18.23 13.10
N PHE A 339 6.87 18.41 12.84
CA PHE A 339 6.27 18.34 11.50
C PHE A 339 5.66 19.71 11.19
N LYS A 340 6.27 20.47 10.28
CA LYS A 340 5.82 21.83 9.94
C LYS A 340 6.07 22.10 8.47
N ASP A 341 5.11 22.70 7.78
CA ASP A 341 5.22 23.12 6.36
C ASP A 341 5.77 22.01 5.45
N GLU A 342 5.27 20.78 5.67
CA GLU A 342 5.70 19.57 4.94
C GLU A 342 7.19 19.24 5.11
N GLN A 343 7.83 19.73 6.17
CA GLN A 343 9.17 19.34 6.62
C GLN A 343 9.08 18.40 7.82
N ILE A 344 10.02 17.47 7.90
CA ILE A 344 10.20 16.59 9.07
C ILE A 344 11.55 16.90 9.68
N ILE A 345 11.56 17.26 10.97
CA ILE A 345 12.79 17.41 11.75
C ILE A 345 12.95 16.19 12.65
N LEU A 346 14.08 15.50 12.50
CA LEU A 346 14.41 14.28 13.24
C LEU A 346 15.67 14.52 14.07
N TRP A 347 15.67 14.05 15.31
CA TRP A 347 16.81 14.07 16.20
C TRP A 347 17.31 12.65 16.46
N ARG A 348 18.62 12.43 16.42
CA ARG A 348 19.21 11.09 16.54
C ARG A 348 19.01 10.42 17.91
N GLY A 349 18.51 11.13 18.92
CA GLY A 349 18.47 10.63 20.28
C GLY A 349 19.78 10.87 21.05
N LYS A 350 19.79 10.52 22.34
CA LYS A 350 21.05 10.48 23.11
C LYS A 350 21.85 9.27 22.66
N VAL A 351 23.13 9.46 22.36
CA VAL A 351 24.06 8.35 22.19
C VAL A 351 24.19 7.68 23.56
N LYS A 352 23.63 6.47 23.73
CA LYS A 352 23.91 5.66 24.92
C LYS A 352 25.40 5.31 24.88
N GLN A 353 26.18 5.80 25.84
CA GLN A 353 27.55 5.35 26.08
C GLN A 353 27.49 3.95 26.70
N GLU A 354 27.17 2.93 25.91
CA GLU A 354 27.35 1.53 26.30
C GLU A 354 28.43 0.94 25.39
N ASN A 355 29.70 1.18 25.76
CA ASN A 355 30.89 0.39 25.41
C ASN A 355 32.17 1.02 25.98
N SER A 356 32.20 1.29 27.29
CA SER A 356 33.44 1.62 28.01
C SER A 356 33.55 0.90 29.36
N VAL A 357 33.07 -0.34 29.45
CA VAL A 357 33.34 -1.25 30.57
C VAL A 357 33.47 -2.67 30.05
N SER A 358 34.58 -2.96 29.36
CA SER A 358 35.03 -4.34 29.12
C SER A 358 36.49 -4.38 28.68
N LEU A 359 37.37 -3.69 29.41
CA LEU A 359 38.83 -3.88 29.32
C LEU A 359 39.50 -3.56 30.67
N GLN A 360 39.03 -4.15 31.75
CA GLN A 360 39.81 -4.29 32.99
C GLN A 360 39.38 -5.57 33.69
N PHE A 361 39.92 -6.72 33.26
CA PHE A 361 40.19 -7.87 34.12
C PHE A 361 41.16 -8.77 33.33
N SER A 362 42.45 -8.46 33.45
CA SER A 362 43.51 -9.44 33.18
C SER A 362 43.68 -10.28 34.45
N PRO A 363 43.78 -11.62 34.38
CA PRO A 363 44.20 -12.40 35.53
C PRO A 363 45.73 -12.34 35.63
N GLU A 364 46.26 -11.97 36.80
CA GLU A 364 47.67 -12.25 37.11
C GLU A 364 47.86 -13.76 37.33
N PRO A 365 49.03 -14.32 36.93
CA PRO A 365 49.36 -15.70 37.19
C PRO A 365 50.02 -15.86 38.56
N SER A 366 49.56 -16.83 39.35
CA SER A 366 50.35 -17.53 40.37
C SER A 366 49.77 -18.93 40.58
#